data_AF-A0A2W1A6X4-F1
#
_entry.id   AF-A0A2W1A6X4-F1
#
_cell.length_a   1.000
_cell.length_b   1.000
_cell.length_c   1.000
_cell.angle_alpha   90.00
_cell.angle_beta   90.00
_cell.angle_gamma   90.00
#
_symmetry.space_group_name_H-M   'P 1'
#
loop_
_entity.id
_entity.type
_entity.pdbx_description
1 polymer ?
#
loop_
_entity_poly.entity_id
_entity_poly.type
_entity_poly.pdbx_seq_one_letter_code
_entity_poly.pdbx_strand_id
1 'polypeptide(L)' 'MTSPAFGDAPAPALPTDQDWINTTRPLSSDDVRGRLLILHFWTYA' A
#
# COMPACT_ATOMS: atom_id res chain seq x y z
N MET A 1 3.83 27.60 -5.69
CA MET A 1 3.77 26.15 -5.98
C MET A 1 2.77 25.55 -5.00
N THR A 2 1.59 25.19 -5.46
CA THR A 2 0.58 24.51 -4.63
C THR A 2 1.00 23.05 -4.47
N SER A 3 1.17 22.60 -3.23
CA SER A 3 1.28 21.15 -2.94
C SER A 3 0.08 20.44 -3.57
N PRO A 4 0.24 19.28 -4.22
CA PRO A 4 -0.92 18.50 -4.64
C PRO A 4 -1.81 18.29 -3.41
N ALA A 5 -3.11 18.53 -3.57
CA ALA A 5 -4.07 18.30 -2.50
C ALA A 5 -3.96 16.82 -2.11
N PHE A 6 -3.85 16.56 -0.80
CA PHE A 6 -3.92 15.21 -0.27
C PHE A 6 -5.25 14.59 -0.71
N GLY A 7 -5.23 13.65 -1.66
CA GLY A 7 -6.42 12.93 -2.13
C GLY A 7 -6.64 12.85 -3.64
N ASP A 8 -5.95 13.65 -4.45
CA ASP A 8 -6.18 13.64 -5.91
C ASP A 8 -5.35 12.61 -6.67
N ALA A 9 -4.33 12.03 -6.03
CA ALA A 9 -3.46 11.03 -6.63
C ALA A 9 -3.85 9.61 -6.15
N PRO A 10 -3.89 8.62 -7.07
CA PRO A 10 -4.09 7.23 -6.66
C PRO A 10 -2.98 6.78 -5.73
N ALA A 11 -3.30 5.86 -4.82
CA ALA A 11 -2.29 5.22 -4.00
C ALA A 11 -1.23 4.55 -4.91
N PRO A 12 0.06 4.59 -4.54
CA PRO A 12 1.10 3.83 -5.22
C PRO A 12 0.77 2.34 -5.26
N ALA A 13 1.32 1.63 -6.26
CA ALA A 13 1.19 0.19 -6.33
C ALA A 13 1.87 -0.48 -5.12
N LEU A 14 1.31 -1.61 -4.67
CA LEU A 14 1.98 -2.44 -3.66
C LEU A 14 3.32 -2.95 -4.21
N PRO A 15 4.37 -3.01 -3.37
CA PRO A 15 5.70 -3.40 -3.81
C PRO A 15 5.73 -4.87 -4.23
N THR A 16 6.47 -5.14 -5.31
CA THR A 16 6.62 -6.50 -5.87
C THR A 16 7.93 -7.16 -5.47
N ASP A 17 8.85 -6.42 -4.86
CA ASP A 17 10.24 -6.81 -4.58
C ASP A 17 10.55 -6.87 -3.07
N GLN A 18 9.52 -6.96 -2.22
CA GLN A 18 9.66 -7.03 -0.76
C GLN A 18 9.14 -8.37 -0.23
N ASP A 19 9.73 -8.84 0.87
CA ASP A 19 9.24 -10.01 1.58
C ASP A 19 7.98 -9.68 2.39
N TRP A 20 6.99 -10.57 2.28
CA TRP A 20 5.73 -10.46 3.01
C TRP A 20 5.64 -11.54 4.08
N ILE A 21 5.11 -11.16 5.24
CA ILE A 21 4.81 -12.08 6.34
C ILE A 21 3.30 -12.26 6.50
N ASN A 22 2.87 -13.38 7.11
CA ASN A 22 1.46 -13.69 7.38
C ASN A 22 0.55 -13.81 6.14
N THR A 23 1.12 -14.11 4.97
CA THR A 23 0.40 -14.36 3.73
C THR A 23 1.05 -15.52 2.98
N THR A 24 0.30 -16.21 2.12
CA THR A 24 0.81 -17.31 1.29
C THR A 24 1.60 -16.83 0.07
N ARG A 25 1.39 -15.59 -0.35
CA ARG A 25 2.10 -14.89 -1.44
C ARG A 25 2.05 -13.38 -1.24
N PRO A 26 2.96 -12.61 -1.87
CA PRO A 26 2.84 -11.16 -1.93
C PRO A 26 1.47 -10.70 -2.45
N LEU A 27 0.95 -9.61 -1.87
CA LEU A 27 -0.30 -8.99 -2.30
C LEU A 27 -0.03 -8.01 -3.44
N SER A 28 -0.92 -8.03 -4.44
CA SER A 28 -0.96 -7.05 -5.52
C SER A 28 -2.05 -6.01 -5.30
N SER A 29 -1.98 -4.88 -6.01
CA SER A 29 -3.04 -3.87 -5.96
C SER A 29 -4.40 -4.42 -6.40
N ASP A 30 -4.43 -5.41 -7.30
CA ASP A 30 -5.67 -6.03 -7.77
C ASP A 30 -6.33 -6.92 -6.72
N ASP A 31 -5.55 -7.54 -5.82
CA ASP A 31 -6.08 -8.35 -4.71
C ASP A 31 -6.90 -7.52 -3.69
N VAL A 32 -6.62 -6.21 -3.60
CA VAL A 32 -7.20 -5.31 -2.61
C VAL A 32 -8.19 -4.30 -3.20
N ARG A 33 -8.42 -4.30 -4.52
CA ARG A 33 -9.43 -3.43 -5.14
C ARG A 33 -10.82 -3.66 -4.53
N GLY A 34 -11.53 -2.56 -4.29
CA GLY A 34 -12.86 -2.58 -3.67
C GLY A 34 -12.84 -2.78 -2.15
N ARG A 35 -11.66 -2.81 -1.52
CA ARG A 35 -11.50 -2.89 -0.06
C ARG A 35 -10.91 -1.59 0.48
N LEU A 36 -11.24 -1.27 1.73
CA LEU A 36 -10.52 -0.24 2.47
C LEU A 36 -9.18 -0.80 2.93
N LEU A 37 -8.08 -0.23 2.46
CA LEU A 37 -6.72 -0.61 2.86
C LEU A 37 -6.18 0.39 3.89
N ILE A 38 -5.68 -0.12 5.01
CA ILE A 38 -5.02 0.68 6.04
C ILE A 38 -3.52 0.37 5.99
N LEU A 39 -2.72 1.37 5.66
CA LEU A 39 -1.26 1.28 5.71
C LEU A 39 -0.78 1.75 7.08
N HIS A 40 -0.15 0.84 7.82
CA HIS A 40 0.43 1.13 9.14
C HIS A 40 1.95 1.08 9.03
N PHE A 41 2.59 2.25 9.08
CA PHE A 41 4.05 2.38 9.06
C PHE A 41 4.58 2.25 10.49
N TRP A 42 5.39 1.22 10.75
CA TRP A 42 5.92 0.91 12.08
C TRP A 42 7.33 0.29 11.99
N THR A 43 8.00 0.19 13.13
CA THR A 43 9.27 -0.54 13.30
C THR A 43 9.25 -1.31 14.61
N TYR A 44 10.03 -2.38 14.72
CA TYR A 44 10.10 -3.24 15.91
C TYR A 44 10.93 -2.65 17.06
N ALA A 45 11.69 -1.59 16.80
CA ALA A 45 12.64 -1.00 17.73
C ALA A 45 12.02 -0.51 19.05
#